data_AF-A0A645BCX1-F1
#
_entry.id   AF-A0A645BCX1-F1
#
_cell.length_a   1.000
_cell.length_b   1.000
_cell.length_c   1.000
_cell.angle_alpha   90.00
_cell.angle_beta   90.00
_cell.angle_gamma   90.00
#
_symmetry.space_group_name_H-M   'P 1'
#
loop_
_entity.id
_entity.type
_entity.pdbx_description
1 polymer ?
#
loop_
_entity_poly.entity_id
_entity_poly.type
_entity_poly.pdbx_seq_one_letter_code
_entity_poly.pdbx_strand_id
1 'polypeptide(L)'
;MNFKEMVKELVKLHILCTRWVERNTNFRCFTFRGMDSILKGDKFTVTYREAVENLKINIEKYCKSDYLLTSVLQLEQSILKSEIAGLRFGTEPYQKFTELEKELNTEVLKRTLYMTYGMVSIKRVGEILGLTEGAVKQACQQERLLNTQKVGKTWLVHIEECRAYWNIPDTDEGQLYNDWIY
;
A
#
# COMPACT_ATOMS: atom_id res chain seq x y z
N MET A 1 3.36 3.65 17.06
CA MET A 1 2.67 2.65 16.23
C MET A 1 2.82 1.29 16.88
N ASN A 2 1.75 0.50 16.95
CA ASN A 2 1.85 -0.93 17.28
C ASN A 2 2.35 -1.73 16.05
N PHE A 3 2.63 -3.03 16.23
CA PHE A 3 3.19 -3.85 15.14
C PHE A 3 2.26 -3.97 13.94
N LYS A 4 0.95 -4.13 14.16
CA LYS A 4 -0.03 -4.23 13.07
C LYS A 4 -0.13 -2.91 12.30
N GLU A 5 -0.09 -1.76 12.97
CA GLU A 5 -0.05 -0.45 12.33
C GLU A 5 1.19 -0.29 11.46
N MET A 6 2.37 -0.72 11.93
CA MET A 6 3.59 -0.69 11.12
C MET A 6 3.48 -1.57 9.88
N VAL A 7 2.91 -2.78 10.02
CA VAL A 7 2.64 -3.67 8.88
C VAL A 7 1.67 -3.05 7.89
N LYS A 8 0.56 -2.47 8.38
CA LYS A 8 -0.44 -1.79 7.55
C LYS A 8 0.19 -0.66 6.74
N GLU A 9 0.99 0.18 7.38
CA GLU A 9 1.65 1.31 6.71
C GLU A 9 2.72 0.85 5.73
N LEU A 10 3.50 -0.19 6.07
CA LEU A 10 4.48 -0.79 5.16
C LEU A 10 3.82 -1.26 3.86
N VAL A 11 2.72 -2.01 3.97
CA VAL A 11 1.97 -2.48 2.80
C VAL A 11 1.35 -1.32 2.03
N LYS A 12 0.82 -0.31 2.72
CA LYS A 12 0.30 0.90 2.08
C LYS A 12 1.36 1.54 1.20
N LEU A 13 2.51 1.90 1.78
CA LEU A 13 3.59 2.55 1.05
C LEU A 13 4.17 1.67 -0.06
N HIS A 14 4.24 0.34 0.14
CA HIS A 14 4.64 -0.61 -0.90
C HIS A 14 3.72 -0.57 -2.12
N ILE A 15 2.40 -0.64 -1.92
CA ILE A 15 1.43 -0.57 -3.01
C ILE A 15 1.48 0.80 -3.69
N LEU A 16 1.52 1.88 -2.92
CA LEU A 16 1.58 3.23 -3.49
C LEU A 16 2.85 3.46 -4.31
N CYS A 17 4.01 3.01 -3.82
CA CYS A 17 5.26 3.03 -4.57
C CYS A 17 5.13 2.22 -5.86
N THR A 18 4.52 1.03 -5.80
CA THR A 18 4.27 0.20 -6.99
C THR A 18 3.42 0.95 -8.01
N ARG A 19 2.29 1.53 -7.60
CA ARG A 19 1.41 2.31 -8.49
C ARG A 19 2.10 3.52 -9.08
N TRP A 20 2.92 4.20 -8.30
CA TRP A 20 3.74 5.32 -8.78
C TRP A 20 4.69 4.86 -9.89
N VAL A 21 5.44 3.80 -9.64
CA VAL A 21 6.39 3.22 -10.60
C VAL A 21 5.68 2.78 -11.88
N GLU A 22 4.54 2.10 -11.78
CA GLU A 22 3.75 1.65 -12.94
C GLU A 22 3.20 2.82 -13.76
N ARG A 23 2.88 3.95 -13.13
CA ARG A 23 2.38 5.14 -13.81
C ARG A 23 3.48 5.92 -14.51
N ASN A 24 4.62 6.07 -13.84
CA ASN A 24 5.65 7.04 -14.20
C ASN A 24 6.87 6.42 -14.89
N THR A 25 6.96 5.09 -14.97
CA THR A 25 8.06 4.38 -15.61
C THR A 25 7.55 3.34 -16.62
N ASN A 26 8.46 2.61 -17.27
CA ASN A 26 8.14 1.46 -18.13
C ASN A 26 8.03 0.15 -17.34
N PHE A 27 8.32 0.15 -16.04
CA PHE A 27 8.23 -1.04 -15.19
C PHE A 27 6.77 -1.39 -14.95
N ARG A 28 6.42 -2.68 -15.07
CA ARG A 28 5.04 -3.18 -14.92
C ARG A 28 5.06 -4.41 -14.02
N CYS A 29 4.30 -4.36 -12.92
CA CYS A 29 4.21 -5.45 -11.97
C CYS A 29 3.04 -6.36 -12.34
N PHE A 30 3.20 -7.14 -13.42
CA PHE A 30 2.14 -8.03 -13.91
C PHE A 30 1.79 -9.16 -12.94
N THR A 31 2.70 -9.50 -12.02
CA THR A 31 2.53 -10.60 -11.07
C THR A 31 2.73 -10.09 -9.64
N PHE A 32 2.13 -10.80 -8.68
CA PHE A 32 2.34 -10.53 -7.26
C PHE A 32 3.82 -10.58 -6.89
N ARG A 33 4.60 -11.49 -7.49
CA ARG A 33 6.05 -11.57 -7.31
C ARG A 33 6.78 -10.32 -7.82
N GLY A 34 6.36 -9.77 -8.96
CA GLY A 34 6.94 -8.55 -9.51
C GLY A 34 6.59 -7.29 -8.71
N MET A 35 5.47 -7.30 -7.99
CA MET A 35 5.13 -6.27 -7.00
C MET A 35 5.98 -6.46 -5.75
N ASP A 36 6.04 -7.68 -5.22
CA ASP A 36 6.80 -8.06 -4.03
C ASP A 36 8.31 -7.79 -4.14
N SER A 37 8.88 -7.80 -5.33
CA SER A 37 10.32 -7.52 -5.52
C SER A 37 10.71 -6.11 -5.10
N ILE A 38 9.79 -5.13 -5.17
CA ILE A 38 10.01 -3.77 -4.65
C ILE A 38 10.25 -3.79 -3.14
N LEU A 39 9.57 -4.68 -2.42
CA LEU A 39 9.67 -4.79 -0.97
C LEU A 39 10.80 -5.76 -0.55
N LYS A 40 10.98 -6.87 -1.28
CA LYS A 40 11.82 -8.00 -0.84
C LYS A 40 13.14 -8.15 -1.60
N GLY A 41 13.37 -7.44 -2.69
CA GLY A 41 14.60 -7.56 -3.49
C GLY A 41 14.82 -8.99 -4.00
N ASP A 42 13.80 -9.57 -4.64
CA ASP A 42 13.76 -10.94 -5.18
C ASP A 42 13.89 -12.10 -4.18
N LYS A 43 13.95 -11.82 -2.87
CA LYS A 43 13.89 -12.82 -1.80
C LYS A 43 12.46 -13.28 -1.55
N PHE A 44 12.29 -14.56 -1.19
CA PHE A 44 10.97 -15.11 -0.81
C PHE A 44 10.55 -14.69 0.60
N THR A 45 11.50 -14.63 1.54
CA THR A 45 11.33 -14.20 2.93
C THR A 45 12.36 -13.12 3.26
N VAL A 46 11.93 -12.09 3.98
CA VAL A 46 12.79 -10.99 4.48
C VAL A 46 12.37 -10.58 5.89
N THR A 47 13.23 -9.84 6.57
CA THR A 47 12.88 -9.14 7.80
C THR A 47 12.13 -7.83 7.52
N TYR A 48 11.37 -7.32 8.50
CA TYR A 48 10.72 -6.01 8.37
C TYR A 48 11.72 -4.87 8.22
N ARG A 49 12.91 -4.98 8.84
CA ARG A 49 14.04 -4.06 8.61
C ARG A 49 14.44 -4.02 7.14
N GLU A 50 14.81 -5.17 6.57
CA GLU A 50 15.23 -5.25 5.16
C GLU A 50 14.13 -4.74 4.23
N ALA A 51 12.86 -5.04 4.53
CA ALA A 51 11.73 -4.62 3.73
C ALA A 51 11.56 -3.09 3.71
N VAL A 52 11.62 -2.42 4.86
CA VAL A 52 11.45 -0.96 4.90
C VAL A 52 12.65 -0.22 4.29
N GLU A 53 13.86 -0.76 4.45
CA GLU A 53 15.08 -0.24 3.81
C GLU A 53 14.98 -0.36 2.27
N ASN A 54 14.57 -1.53 1.76
CA ASN A 54 14.33 -1.72 0.32
C ASN A 54 13.25 -0.78 -0.21
N LEU A 55 12.14 -0.63 0.53
CA LEU A 55 11.04 0.24 0.14
C LEU A 55 11.49 1.69 0.06
N LYS A 56 12.25 2.17 1.05
CA LYS A 56 12.83 3.51 1.06
C LYS A 56 13.72 3.75 -0.16
N ILE A 57 14.65 2.83 -0.46
CA ILE A 57 15.52 2.94 -1.64
C ILE A 57 14.69 3.06 -2.92
N ASN A 58 13.64 2.26 -3.08
CA ASN A 58 12.77 2.33 -4.26
C ASN A 58 11.96 3.62 -4.32
N ILE A 59 11.45 4.11 -3.18
CA ILE A 59 10.75 5.40 -3.09
C ILE A 59 11.70 6.54 -3.46
N GLU A 60 12.89 6.62 -2.88
CA GLU A 60 13.90 7.65 -3.19
C GLU A 60 14.31 7.63 -4.66
N LYS A 61 14.43 6.43 -5.24
CA LYS A 61 14.87 6.26 -6.62
C LYS A 61 13.80 6.64 -7.65
N TYR A 62 12.53 6.29 -7.40
CA TYR A 62 11.49 6.36 -8.42
C TYR A 62 10.36 7.34 -8.10
N CYS A 63 10.07 7.60 -6.84
CA CYS A 63 8.91 8.38 -6.42
C CYS A 63 9.28 9.85 -6.23
N LYS A 64 8.61 10.74 -6.97
CA LYS A 64 8.72 12.20 -6.79
C LYS A 64 7.56 12.71 -5.93
N SER A 65 7.38 12.10 -4.77
CA SER A 65 6.29 12.39 -3.83
C SER A 65 6.83 12.63 -2.44
N ASP A 66 6.70 13.87 -1.95
CA ASP A 66 7.12 14.24 -0.60
C ASP A 66 6.37 13.45 0.47
N TYR A 67 5.09 13.13 0.21
CA TYR A 67 4.29 12.27 1.08
C TYR A 67 4.93 10.89 1.21
N LEU A 68 5.21 10.19 0.10
CA LEU A 68 5.80 8.84 0.15
C LEU A 68 7.16 8.84 0.84
N LEU A 69 8.00 9.84 0.57
CA LEU A 69 9.32 9.97 1.17
C LEU A 69 9.23 10.23 2.69
N THR A 70 8.38 11.16 3.12
CA THR A 70 8.23 11.49 4.54
C THR A 70 7.66 10.30 5.31
N SER A 71 6.63 9.65 4.77
CA SER A 71 5.99 8.50 5.40
C SER A 71 6.94 7.30 5.52
N VAL A 72 7.75 7.00 4.51
CA VAL A 72 8.69 5.87 4.60
C VAL A 72 9.82 6.13 5.60
N LEU A 73 10.30 7.38 5.73
CA LEU A 73 11.30 7.75 6.74
C LEU A 73 10.75 7.60 8.17
N GLN A 74 9.49 8.01 8.41
CA GLN A 74 8.83 7.83 9.70
C GLN A 74 8.59 6.35 10.03
N LEU A 75 8.18 5.57 9.02
CA LEU A 75 7.98 4.13 9.15
C LEU A 75 9.29 3.40 9.44
N GLU A 76 10.37 3.73 8.72
CA GLU A 76 11.71 3.18 8.93
C GLU A 76 12.15 3.41 10.38
N GLN A 77 12.08 4.64 10.88
CA GLN A 77 12.43 4.94 12.27
C GLN A 77 11.59 4.15 13.28
N SER A 78 10.29 3.98 13.00
CA SER A 78 9.37 3.24 13.87
C SER A 78 9.69 1.75 13.90
N ILE A 79 9.96 1.15 12.74
CA ILE A 79 10.34 -0.27 12.63
C ILE A 79 11.70 -0.50 13.29
N LEU A 80 12.71 0.31 12.99
CA LEU A 80 14.08 0.12 13.49
C LEU A 80 14.20 0.22 15.01
N LYS A 81 13.33 1.00 15.66
CA LYS A 81 13.26 1.14 17.12
C LYS A 81 12.38 0.07 17.79
N SER A 82 11.75 -0.80 17.01
CA SER A 82 10.78 -1.79 17.47
C SER A 82 11.31 -3.21 17.31
N GLU A 83 10.82 -4.13 18.12
CA GLU A 83 11.19 -5.56 18.05
C GLU A 83 10.76 -6.20 16.72
N ILE A 84 9.77 -5.62 16.03
CA ILE A 84 9.33 -6.10 14.71
C ILE A 84 10.46 -6.08 13.68
N ALA A 85 11.48 -5.24 13.84
CA ALA A 85 12.60 -5.10 12.90
C ALA A 85 13.24 -6.45 12.53
N GLY A 86 13.38 -7.35 13.50
CA GLY A 86 14.00 -8.66 13.33
C GLY A 86 13.03 -9.78 12.94
N LEU A 87 11.72 -9.53 13.00
CA LEU A 87 10.71 -10.50 12.60
C LEU A 87 10.64 -10.62 11.08
N ARG A 88 10.25 -11.81 10.60
CA ARG A 88 10.23 -12.15 9.18
C ARG A 88 8.82 -12.30 8.65
N PHE A 89 8.70 -12.07 7.35
CA PHE A 89 7.47 -12.31 6.58
C PHE A 89 7.82 -12.73 5.15
N GLY A 90 6.81 -13.22 4.43
CA GLY A 90 6.95 -13.72 3.07
C GLY A 90 6.57 -15.19 2.94
N THR A 91 7.19 -15.86 1.98
CA THR A 91 6.94 -17.26 1.62
C THR A 91 8.20 -18.10 1.80
N GLU A 92 8.02 -19.40 2.01
CA GLU A 92 9.13 -20.37 2.06
C GLU A 92 10.25 -20.01 3.05
N PRO A 93 9.93 -19.80 4.34
CA PRO A 93 10.96 -19.43 5.29
C PRO A 93 11.86 -20.63 5.60
N TYR A 94 13.17 -20.39 5.70
CA TYR A 94 14.16 -21.43 6.02
C TYR A 94 13.92 -22.08 7.39
N GLN A 95 13.46 -21.28 8.36
CA GLN A 95 12.98 -21.77 9.65
C GLN A 95 11.50 -21.41 9.79
N LYS A 96 10.73 -22.26 10.49
CA LYS A 96 9.31 -21.98 10.76
C LYS A 96 9.15 -20.61 11.40
N PHE A 97 8.12 -19.89 10.95
CA PHE A 97 7.70 -18.64 11.58
C PHE A 97 7.22 -18.90 13.01
N THR A 98 7.57 -17.99 13.91
CA THR A 98 6.94 -17.86 15.22
C THR A 98 5.45 -17.51 15.08
N GLU A 99 4.65 -17.65 16.13
CA GLU A 99 3.22 -17.29 16.07
C GLU A 99 3.00 -15.81 15.74
N LEU A 100 3.84 -14.93 16.30
CA LEU A 100 3.79 -13.50 15.99
C LEU A 100 4.15 -13.22 14.53
N GLU A 101 5.19 -13.88 13.98
CA GLU A 101 5.55 -13.77 12.56
C GLU A 101 4.40 -14.25 11.66
N LYS A 102 3.73 -15.36 12.01
CA LYS A 102 2.56 -15.85 11.25
C LYS A 102 1.41 -14.87 11.27
N GLU A 103 1.11 -14.29 12.44
CA GLU A 103 0.04 -13.31 12.59
C GLU A 103 0.32 -12.08 11.72
N LEU A 104 1.52 -11.51 11.83
CA LEU A 104 1.90 -10.32 11.06
C LEU A 104 2.01 -10.61 9.56
N ASN A 105 2.51 -11.79 9.15
CA ASN A 105 2.55 -12.21 7.75
C ASN A 105 1.13 -12.37 7.16
N THR A 106 0.18 -12.84 7.97
CA THR A 106 -1.23 -12.91 7.58
C THR A 106 -1.80 -11.50 7.35
N GLU A 107 -1.44 -10.54 8.22
CA GLU A 107 -1.83 -9.15 8.03
C GLU A 107 -1.21 -8.52 6.77
N VAL A 108 0.08 -8.81 6.48
CA VAL A 108 0.70 -8.41 5.20
C VAL A 108 -0.15 -8.91 4.03
N LEU A 109 -0.45 -10.21 3.98
CA LEU A 109 -1.19 -10.82 2.88
C LEU A 109 -2.59 -10.21 2.71
N LYS A 110 -3.37 -10.12 3.79
CA LYS A 110 -4.73 -9.55 3.78
C LYS A 110 -4.73 -8.12 3.24
N ARG A 111 -3.77 -7.31 3.68
CA ARG A 111 -3.66 -5.89 3.30
C ARG A 111 -3.23 -5.75 1.85
N THR A 112 -2.24 -6.54 1.40
CA THR A 112 -1.77 -6.48 0.02
C THR A 112 -2.88 -6.87 -0.96
N LEU A 113 -3.62 -7.95 -0.66
CA LEU A 113 -4.76 -8.37 -1.48
C LEU A 113 -5.82 -7.27 -1.58
N TYR A 114 -6.20 -6.68 -0.45
CA TYR A 114 -7.19 -5.62 -0.44
C TYR A 114 -6.77 -4.39 -1.24
N MET A 115 -5.58 -3.88 -0.97
CA MET A 115 -5.12 -2.66 -1.64
C MET A 115 -4.88 -2.86 -3.13
N THR A 116 -4.60 -4.08 -3.55
CA THR A 116 -4.40 -4.43 -4.96
C THR A 116 -5.72 -4.62 -5.71
N TYR A 117 -6.68 -5.33 -5.11
CA TYR A 117 -7.89 -5.81 -5.80
C TYR A 117 -9.20 -5.15 -5.34
N GLY A 118 -9.21 -4.47 -4.20
CA GLY A 118 -10.36 -3.74 -3.65
C GLY A 118 -10.65 -2.41 -4.35
N MET A 119 -10.10 -2.18 -5.53
CA MET A 119 -10.32 -0.95 -6.30
C MET A 119 -11.65 -0.98 -7.04
N VAL A 120 -12.32 0.17 -7.11
CA VAL A 120 -13.61 0.34 -7.79
C VAL A 120 -13.50 1.42 -8.85
N SER A 121 -14.42 1.42 -9.83
CA SER A 121 -14.44 2.45 -10.86
C SER A 121 -14.80 3.82 -10.29
N ILE A 122 -14.28 4.89 -10.90
CA ILE A 122 -14.63 6.27 -10.50
C ILE A 122 -16.14 6.57 -10.58
N LYS A 123 -16.86 5.89 -11.47
CA LYS A 123 -18.33 5.95 -11.54
C LYS A 123 -18.95 5.42 -10.25
N ARG A 124 -18.51 4.24 -9.81
CA ARG A 124 -19.01 3.63 -8.56
C ARG A 124 -18.66 4.48 -7.34
N VAL A 125 -17.48 5.08 -7.31
CA VAL A 125 -17.12 6.03 -6.25
C VAL A 125 -18.03 7.25 -6.24
N GLY A 126 -18.35 7.80 -7.42
CA GLY A 126 -19.30 8.92 -7.52
C GLY A 126 -20.68 8.57 -6.97
N GLU A 127 -21.18 7.36 -7.25
CA GLU A 127 -22.45 6.85 -6.71
C GLU A 127 -22.43 6.68 -5.19
N ILE A 128 -21.35 6.15 -4.62
CA ILE A 128 -21.27 5.85 -3.18
C ILE A 128 -20.98 7.11 -2.36
N LEU A 129 -20.07 7.96 -2.83
CA LEU A 129 -19.56 9.11 -2.07
C LEU A 129 -20.22 10.44 -2.47
N GLY A 130 -21.13 10.45 -3.44
CA GLY A 130 -21.76 11.68 -3.94
C GLY A 130 -20.80 12.62 -4.67
N LEU A 131 -19.73 12.08 -5.26
CA LEU A 131 -18.71 12.84 -5.99
C LEU A 131 -18.98 12.82 -7.49
N THR A 132 -18.51 13.83 -8.23
CA THR A 132 -18.54 13.81 -9.69
C THR A 132 -17.41 12.94 -10.25
N GLU A 133 -17.68 12.15 -11.29
CA GLU A 133 -16.64 11.36 -11.97
C GLU A 133 -15.47 12.24 -12.46
N GLY A 134 -15.77 13.47 -12.89
CA GLY A 134 -14.78 14.46 -13.32
C GLY A 134 -13.80 14.86 -12.21
N ALA A 135 -14.30 15.10 -10.99
CA ALA A 135 -13.47 15.45 -9.85
C ALA A 135 -12.53 14.31 -9.46
N VAL A 136 -13.04 13.07 -9.38
CA VAL A 136 -12.22 11.89 -9.05
C VAL A 136 -11.16 11.64 -10.13
N LYS A 137 -11.55 11.75 -11.40
CA LYS A 137 -10.63 11.64 -12.54
C LYS A 137 -9.52 12.69 -12.50
N GLN A 138 -9.85 13.94 -12.20
CA GLN A 138 -8.88 15.02 -12.09
C GLN A 138 -7.88 14.75 -10.95
N ALA A 139 -8.36 14.29 -9.79
CA ALA A 139 -7.51 13.95 -8.66
C ALA A 139 -6.54 12.78 -8.99
N CYS A 140 -6.99 11.78 -9.76
CA CYS A 140 -6.11 10.71 -10.27
C CYS A 140 -5.02 11.27 -11.20
N GLN A 141 -5.40 12.15 -12.14
CA GLN A 141 -4.47 12.73 -13.12
C GLN A 141 -3.45 13.68 -12.49
N GLN A 142 -3.83 14.37 -11.41
CA GLN A 142 -2.98 15.28 -10.66
C GLN A 142 -2.18 14.57 -9.55
N GLU A 143 -2.20 13.22 -9.52
CA GLU A 143 -1.49 12.41 -8.54
C GLU A 143 -1.82 12.74 -7.08
N ARG A 144 -3.04 13.25 -6.84
CA ARG A 144 -3.58 13.47 -5.49
C ARG A 144 -4.17 12.19 -4.90
N LEU A 145 -4.57 11.27 -5.77
CA LEU A 145 -4.90 9.88 -5.43
C LEU A 145 -3.81 8.97 -6.02
N LEU A 146 -3.17 8.21 -5.15
CA LEU A 146 -1.98 7.41 -5.44
C LEU A 146 -2.33 5.93 -5.68
N ASN A 147 -3.29 5.34 -4.96
CA ASN A 147 -3.73 3.96 -5.20
C ASN A 147 -4.77 3.89 -6.33
N THR A 148 -4.34 4.26 -7.54
CA THR A 148 -5.21 4.34 -8.71
C THR A 148 -4.58 3.68 -9.93
N GLN A 149 -5.40 2.99 -10.73
CA GLN A 149 -5.00 2.26 -11.93
C GLN A 149 -5.87 2.68 -13.12
N LYS A 150 -5.24 2.97 -14.26
CA LYS A 150 -5.96 3.29 -15.50
C LYS A 150 -6.26 2.01 -16.28
N VAL A 151 -7.53 1.72 -16.54
CA VAL A 151 -7.98 0.55 -17.31
C VAL A 151 -8.80 1.05 -18.51
N GLY A 152 -8.20 0.99 -19.69
CA GLY A 152 -8.81 1.54 -20.91
C GLY A 152 -9.11 3.04 -20.78
N LYS A 153 -10.40 3.40 -20.83
CA LYS A 153 -10.89 4.78 -20.71
C LYS A 153 -11.28 5.18 -19.28
N THR A 154 -11.26 4.24 -18.32
CA THR A 154 -11.67 4.48 -16.94
C THR A 154 -10.48 4.42 -15.97
N TRP A 155 -10.69 4.99 -14.78
CA TRP A 155 -9.80 4.84 -13.64
C TRP A 155 -10.47 3.92 -12.62
N LEU A 156 -9.66 3.04 -12.04
CA LEU A 156 -9.96 2.31 -10.82
C LEU A 156 -9.24 3.02 -9.68
N VAL A 157 -9.92 3.17 -8.56
CA VAL A 157 -9.43 3.89 -7.39
C VAL A 157 -9.80 3.13 -6.12
N HIS A 158 -9.02 3.32 -5.06
CA HIS A 158 -9.40 2.82 -3.76
C HIS A 158 -10.42 3.76 -3.09
N ILE A 159 -11.55 3.22 -2.64
CA ILE A 159 -12.64 4.05 -2.09
C ILE A 159 -12.21 4.78 -0.80
N GLU A 160 -11.46 4.11 0.08
CA GLU A 160 -10.96 4.71 1.32
C GLU A 160 -9.99 5.87 1.08
N GLU A 161 -9.16 5.79 0.04
CA GLU A 161 -8.29 6.90 -0.35
C GLU A 161 -9.12 8.11 -0.80
N CYS A 162 -10.24 7.87 -1.52
CA CYS A 162 -11.16 8.94 -1.89
C CYS A 162 -11.84 9.54 -0.66
N ARG A 163 -12.35 8.70 0.26
CA ARG A 163 -12.98 9.17 1.50
C ARG A 163 -12.06 10.13 2.25
N ALA A 164 -10.82 9.74 2.48
CA ALA A 164 -9.88 10.58 3.20
C ALA A 164 -9.52 11.86 2.44
N TYR A 165 -9.27 11.78 1.13
CA TYR A 165 -8.95 12.99 0.34
C TYR A 165 -10.09 14.02 0.35
N TRP A 166 -11.34 13.58 0.37
CA TRP A 166 -12.52 14.46 0.46
C TRP A 166 -13.08 14.64 1.89
N ASN A 167 -12.42 14.11 2.92
CA ASN A 167 -12.88 14.11 4.31
C ASN A 167 -14.32 13.60 4.50
N ILE A 168 -14.67 12.53 3.78
CA ILE A 168 -15.98 11.88 3.88
C ILE A 168 -15.89 10.76 4.93
N PRO A 169 -16.68 10.79 6.02
CA PRO A 169 -16.62 9.77 7.06
C PRO A 169 -17.04 8.41 6.49
N ASP A 170 -16.42 7.34 6.99
CA ASP A 170 -16.95 6.00 6.77
C ASP A 170 -18.16 5.79 7.67
N THR A 171 -19.23 5.25 7.10
CA THR A 171 -20.51 5.01 7.78
C THR A 171 -20.81 3.52 7.91
N ASP A 172 -19.95 2.65 7.35
CA ASP A 172 -20.14 1.21 7.33
C ASP A 172 -19.22 0.52 8.34
N GLU A 173 -19.72 0.36 9.57
CA GLU A 173 -18.93 -0.20 10.67
C GLU A 173 -18.49 -1.66 10.47
N GLY A 174 -19.12 -2.37 9.52
CA GLY A 174 -18.90 -3.78 9.22
C GLY A 174 -17.86 -4.06 8.12
N GLN A 175 -17.27 -3.03 7.50
CA GLN A 175 -16.22 -3.28 6.51
C GLN A 175 -14.95 -3.77 7.16
N LEU A 176 -14.34 -4.78 6.52
CA LEU A 176 -13.11 -5.44 6.95
C LEU A 176 -11.90 -4.48 7.10
N TYR A 177 -12.07 -3.22 6.69
CA TYR A 177 -11.05 -2.18 6.62
C TYR A 177 -11.48 -0.83 7.21
N ASN A 178 -12.58 -0.77 7.98
CA ASN A 178 -13.10 0.43 8.66
C ASN A 178 -12.04 1.14 9.55
N ASP A 179 -11.01 0.41 10.03
CA ASP A 179 -9.86 1.01 10.75
C ASP A 179 -8.91 1.85 9.86
N TRP A 180 -9.24 2.08 8.58
CA TRP A 180 -8.37 2.79 7.65
C TRP A 180 -8.56 4.30 7.77
N ILE A 181 -7.66 4.94 8.52
CA ILE A 181 -7.40 6.38 8.41
C ILE A 181 -6.31 6.55 7.35
N TYR A 182 -6.62 7.16 6.21
CA TYR A 182 -5.61 7.47 5.18
C TYR A 182 -4.75 8.67 5.60
#